data_AF-A0AAD1ENX3-F1
#
_entry.id   AF-A0AAD1ENX3-F1
#
_cell.length_a   1.000
_cell.length_b   1.000
_cell.length_c   1.000
_cell.angle_alpha   90.00
_cell.angle_beta   90.00
_cell.angle_gamma   90.00
#
_symmetry.space_group_name_H-M   'P 1'
#
loop_
_entity.id
_entity.type
_entity.pdbx_description
1 polymer ?
#
loop_
_entity_poly.entity_id
_entity_poly.type
_entity_poly.pdbx_seq_one_letter_code
_entity_poly.pdbx_strand_id
1 'polypeptide(L)' 'MVGRGILETIGAVIVALSVIALIVAAVAVGSGVEIAFLGVLAAFAAGTTGVGLHVAGREARFRREGR' A
#
# COMPACT_ATOMS: atom_id res chain seq x y z
N MET A 1 4.03 7.56 24.37
CA MET A 1 3.46 7.15 23.06
C MET A 1 4.60 6.60 22.22
N VAL A 2 4.66 5.29 22.00
CA VAL A 2 5.66 4.70 21.10
C VAL A 2 5.24 5.05 19.67
N GLY A 3 5.98 5.93 19.00
CA GLY A 3 5.66 6.37 17.64
C GLY A 3 5.78 5.21 16.64
N ARG A 4 4.89 5.16 15.65
CA ARG A 4 5.00 4.22 14.52
C ARG A 4 6.38 4.40 13.86
N GLY A 5 7.03 3.29 13.49
CA GLY A 5 8.25 3.35 12.71
C GLY A 5 8.03 4.07 11.38
N ILE A 6 9.08 4.73 10.86
CA ILE A 6 9.02 5.42 9.57
C ILE A 6 8.51 4.47 8.48
N LEU A 7 9.01 3.24 8.46
CA LEU A 7 8.62 2.23 7.47
C LEU A 7 7.16 1.77 7.60
N GLU A 8 6.63 1.68 8.83
CA GLU A 8 5.21 1.41 9.05
C GLU A 8 4.33 2.53 8.49
N THR A 9 4.74 3.78 8.69
CA THR A 9 4.00 4.93 8.21
C THR A 9 4.04 5.00 6.68
N ILE A 10 5.21 4.81 6.07
CA ILE A 10 5.36 4.75 4.61
C ILE A 10 4.50 3.63 4.03
N GLY A 11 4.55 2.42 4.61
CA GLY A 11 3.73 1.30 4.16
C GLY A 11 2.24 1.61 4.23
N ALA A 12 1.77 2.21 5.33
CA ALA A 12 0.37 2.60 5.48
C ALA A 12 -0.08 3.66 4.46
N VAL A 13 0.78 4.66 4.19
CA VAL A 13 0.49 5.70 3.18
C VAL A 13 0.42 5.10 1.79
N ILE A 14 1.37 4.22 1.42
CA ILE A 14 1.36 3.53 0.13
C ILE A 14 0.07 2.73 -0.03
N VAL A 15 -0.34 1.95 0.99
CA VAL A 15 -1.61 1.21 0.96
C VAL A 15 -2.80 2.13 0.73
N ALA A 16 -2.89 3.24 1.46
CA ALA A 16 -3.99 4.19 1.32
C ALA A 16 -4.07 4.78 -0.10
N LEU A 17 -2.92 5.21 -0.65
CA LEU A 17 -2.85 5.73 -2.01
C LEU A 17 -3.17 4.67 -3.07
N SER A 18 -2.70 3.43 -2.87
CA SER A 18 -2.99 2.30 -3.75
C SER A 18 -4.48 1.96 -3.78
N VAL A 19 -5.19 2.02 -2.65
CA VAL A 19 -6.64 1.79 -2.60
C VAL A 19 -7.38 2.87 -3.41
N ILE A 20 -7.01 4.13 -3.24
CA ILE A 20 -7.60 5.23 -4.01
C ILE A 20 -7.36 5.02 -5.52
N ALA A 21 -6.12 4.72 -5.90
CA ALA A 21 -5.75 4.45 -7.29
C ALA A 21 -6.51 3.25 -7.85
N LEU A 22 -6.70 2.19 -7.06
CA LEU A 22 -7.45 1.00 -7.46
C LEU A 22 -8.91 1.32 -7.77
N ILE A 23 -9.57 2.12 -6.92
CA ILE A 23 -10.95 2.55 -7.13
C ILE A 23 -11.06 3.37 -8.43
N VAL A 24 -10.18 4.36 -8.62
CA VAL A 24 -10.18 5.20 -9.82
C VAL A 24 -9.94 4.38 -11.08
N ALA A 25 -8.94 3.48 -11.06
CA ALA A 25 -8.62 2.64 -12.20
C ALA A 25 -9.76 1.66 -12.51
N ALA A 26 -10.39 1.06 -11.50
CA ALA A 26 -11.51 0.14 -11.68
C ALA A 26 -12.73 0.83 -12.31
N VAL A 27 -13.05 2.05 -11.87
CA VAL A 27 -14.11 2.87 -12.48
C VAL A 27 -13.80 3.16 -13.95
N ALA A 28 -12.55 3.54 -14.27
CA ALA A 28 -12.14 3.82 -15.64
C ALA A 28 -12.22 2.58 -16.56
N VAL A 29 -11.85 1.40 -16.05
CA VAL A 29 -12.06 0.12 -16.76
C VAL A 29 -13.55 -0.10 -17.00
N GLY A 30 -14.40 0.10 -15.99
CA GLY A 30 -15.85 -0.03 -16.12
C GLY A 30 -16.49 0.95 -17.11
N SER A 31 -15.87 2.10 -17.36
CA SER A 31 -16.31 3.08 -18.36
C SER A 31 -15.75 2.83 -19.77
N GLY A 32 -15.03 1.73 -20.00
CA GLY A 32 -14.49 1.35 -21.31
C GLY A 32 -13.09 1.86 -21.63
N VAL A 33 -12.36 2.39 -20.65
CA VAL A 33 -10.95 2.79 -20.83
C VAL A 33 -10.05 1.57 -20.58
N GLU A 34 -9.82 0.76 -21.62
CA GLU A 34 -9.11 -0.52 -21.50
C GLU A 34 -7.69 -0.38 -20.92
N ILE A 35 -6.95 0.68 -21.27
CA ILE A 35 -5.61 0.93 -20.75
C ILE A 35 -5.58 1.13 -19.23
N ALA A 36 -6.71 1.49 -18.61
CA ALA A 36 -6.81 1.63 -17.16
C ALA A 36 -6.67 0.29 -16.41
N PHE A 37 -6.80 -0.85 -17.10
CA PHE A 37 -6.55 -2.16 -16.52
C PHE A 37 -5.10 -2.28 -16.01
N LEU A 38 -4.13 -1.70 -16.72
CA LEU A 38 -2.75 -1.62 -16.24
C LEU A 38 -2.65 -0.82 -14.94
N GLY A 39 -3.48 0.21 -14.78
CA GLY A 39 -3.60 0.97 -13.54
C GLY A 39 -4.11 0.11 -12.38
N VAL A 40 -5.08 -0.78 -12.62
CA VAL A 40 -5.56 -1.74 -11.60
C VAL A 40 -4.43 -2.66 -11.16
N LEU A 41 -3.69 -3.24 -12.11
CA LEU A 41 -2.55 -4.13 -11.81
C LEU A 41 -1.45 -3.40 -11.02
N ALA A 42 -1.09 -2.20 -11.46
CA ALA A 42 -0.08 -1.38 -10.79
C ALA A 42 -0.50 -0.98 -9.38
N ALA A 43 -1.75 -0.53 -9.20
CA ALA A 43 -2.29 -0.16 -7.90
C ALA A 43 -2.34 -1.35 -6.95
N PHE A 44 -2.74 -2.53 -7.42
CA PHE A 44 -2.73 -3.76 -6.63
C PHE A 44 -1.30 -4.14 -6.19
N ALA A 45 -0.35 -4.17 -7.12
CA ALA A 45 1.05 -4.50 -6.82
C ALA A 45 1.69 -3.51 -5.83
N ALA A 46 1.41 -2.21 -6.00
CA ALA A 46 1.85 -1.19 -5.06
C ALA A 46 1.21 -1.38 -3.67
N GLY A 47 -0.07 -1.73 -3.63
CA GLY A 47 -0.80 -1.96 -2.38
C GLY A 47 -0.24 -3.13 -1.59
N THR A 48 -0.01 -4.29 -2.24
CA THR A 48 0.60 -5.47 -1.61
C THR A 48 2.03 -5.17 -1.14
N THR A 49 2.80 -4.41 -1.93
CA THR A 49 4.13 -3.94 -1.53
C THR A 49 4.06 -3.05 -0.29
N GLY A 50 3.14 -2.10 -0.23
CA GLY A 50 2.91 -1.22 0.93
C GLY A 50 2.56 -2.00 2.20
N VAL A 51 1.74 -3.06 2.10
CA VAL A 51 1.47 -3.98 3.22
C VAL A 51 2.75 -4.65 3.69
N GLY A 52 3.58 -5.15 2.76
CA GLY A 52 4.87 -5.76 3.08
C GLY A 52 5.79 -4.80 3.84
N LEU A 53 5.91 -3.56 3.37
CA LEU A 53 6.67 -2.50 4.05
C LEU A 53 6.13 -2.23 5.46
N HIS A 54 4.81 -2.16 5.59
CA HIS A 54 4.17 -1.91 6.89
C HIS A 54 4.49 -3.01 7.90
N VAL A 55 4.33 -4.28 7.50
CA VAL A 55 4.61 -5.43 8.35
C VAL A 55 6.10 -5.53 8.68
N ALA A 56 6.98 -5.37 7.69
CA ALA A 56 8.43 -5.40 7.91
C ALA A 56 8.89 -4.30 8.88
N GLY A 57 8.33 -3.10 8.77
CA GLY A 57 8.59 -2.01 9.70
C GLY A 57 8.15 -2.33 11.13
N ARG A 58 6.97 -2.94 11.28
CA ARG A 58 6.42 -3.35 12.56
C ARG A 58 7.28 -4.44 13.21
N GLU A 59 7.71 -5.43 12.45
CA GLU A 59 8.60 -6.49 12.94
C GLU A 59 9.98 -5.95 13.33
N ALA A 60 10.55 -5.06 12.52
CA ALA A 60 11.84 -4.44 12.83
C ALA A 60 11.77 -3.62 14.13
N ARG A 61 10.65 -2.95 14.40
CA ARG A 61 10.42 -2.24 15.66
C ARG A 61 10.36 -3.22 16.83
N PHE A 62 9.57 -4.29 16.73
CA PHE A 62 9.45 -5.29 17.79
C PHE A 62 10.79 -5.95 18.14
N ARG A 63 11.59 -6.31 17.13
CA ARG A 63 12.95 -6.83 17.32
C ARG A 63 13.85 -5.85 18.11
N ARG A 64 13.70 -4.54 17.91
CA ARG A 64 14.44 -3.51 18.67
C ARG A 64 13.90 -3.32 20.08
N GLU A 65 12.60 -3.49 20.27
CA GLU A 65 11.94 -3.41 21.58
C GLU A 65 12.16 -4.67 22.44
N GLY A 66 12.89 -5.66 21.93
CA GLY A 66 13.18 -6.92 22.64
C GLY A 66 11.94 -7.79 22.84
N ARG A 67 10.93 -7.66 21.96
CA ARG A 67 9.68 -8.42 21.97
C ARG A 67 9.50 -9.19 20.67
#